data_AF-A0A7J2K8S2-F1
#
_entry.id   AF-A0A7J2K8S2-F1
#
_cell.length_a   1.000
_cell.length_b   1.000
_cell.length_c   1.000
_cell.angle_alpha   90.00
_cell.angle_beta   90.00
_cell.angle_gamma   90.00
#
_symmetry.space_group_name_H-M   'P 1'
#
loop_
_entity.id
_entity.type
_entity.pdbx_description
1 polymer ?
#
loop_
_entity_poly.entity_id
_entity_poly.type
_entity_poly.pdbx_seq_one_letter_code
_entity_poly.pdbx_strand_id
1 'polypeptide(L)'
;EIVSRHPFPGPGLAVRIIGEVTEEKLKICREANAIVEEEFKKAGLYDKVWQAFAVVCDDRWVGVMGDERVLGYIVIIRVVESVDGMTADWHKIDHNILERISNRITRRIPKVTMVAYAATSKPPSTIEPC
;
A
#
# COMPACT_ATOMS: atom_id res chain seq x y z
N GLU A 1 8.72 -16.87 -19.81
CA GLU A 1 7.57 -15.96 -19.98
C GLU A 1 7.68 -14.80 -19.02
N ILE A 2 7.48 -13.57 -19.50
CA ILE A 2 7.34 -12.39 -18.63
C ILE A 2 5.90 -12.47 -18.09
N VAL A 3 5.71 -13.33 -17.08
CA VAL A 3 4.42 -13.59 -16.45
C VAL A 3 3.94 -12.30 -15.75
N SER A 4 2.79 -11.79 -16.18
CA SER A 4 1.96 -10.71 -15.61
C SER A 4 2.51 -10.03 -14.34
N ARG A 5 3.42 -9.06 -14.50
CA ARG A 5 3.77 -8.13 -13.42
C ARG A 5 2.91 -6.89 -13.52
N HIS A 6 2.44 -6.40 -12.37
CA HIS A 6 1.83 -5.08 -12.30
C HIS A 6 2.77 -4.02 -12.89
N PRO A 7 2.24 -3.00 -13.59
CA PRO A 7 3.02 -1.85 -14.01
C PRO A 7 3.74 -1.25 -12.80
N PHE A 8 5.03 -0.97 -12.96
CA PHE A 8 5.85 -0.34 -11.92
C PHE A 8 6.41 0.98 -12.45
N PRO A 9 6.27 2.10 -11.70
CA PRO A 9 6.66 3.42 -12.16
C PRO A 9 8.18 3.54 -12.30
N GLY A 10 8.64 4.38 -13.24
CA GLY A 10 10.07 4.60 -13.53
C GLY A 10 10.90 5.03 -12.31
N PRO A 11 10.44 6.02 -11.50
CA PRO A 11 11.11 6.39 -10.24
C PRO A 11 11.01 5.34 -9.12
N GLY A 12 10.32 4.23 -9.36
CA GLY A 12 10.18 3.11 -8.44
C GLY A 12 9.44 3.44 -7.14
N LEU A 13 9.96 2.99 -5.99
CA LEU A 13 9.30 3.20 -4.69
C LEU A 13 9.24 4.67 -4.26
N ALA A 14 10.02 5.56 -4.89
CA ALA A 14 10.03 6.98 -4.55
C ALA A 14 8.65 7.63 -4.76
N VAL A 15 7.92 7.24 -5.82
CA VAL A 15 6.56 7.76 -6.06
C VAL A 15 5.49 7.16 -5.15
N ARG A 16 5.86 6.23 -4.27
CA ARG A 16 4.98 5.66 -3.24
C ARG A 16 5.25 6.24 -1.85
N ILE A 17 6.05 7.30 -1.79
CA ILE A 17 6.36 8.01 -0.56
C ILE A 17 5.84 9.43 -0.72
N ILE A 18 4.92 9.82 0.16
CA ILE A 18 4.42 11.20 0.21
C ILE A 18 5.41 12.01 1.02
N GLY A 19 5.85 13.15 0.48
CA GLY A 19 6.83 14.04 1.13
C GLY A 19 8.27 13.61 0.87
N GLU A 20 9.17 13.86 1.83
CA GLU A 20 10.59 13.54 1.67
C GLU A 20 10.82 12.02 1.59
N VAL A 21 11.66 11.61 0.63
CA VAL A 21 12.09 10.22 0.46
C VAL A 21 13.31 9.97 1.34
N THR A 22 13.08 9.27 2.45
CA THR A 22 14.14 8.88 3.39
C THR A 22 14.39 7.37 3.34
N GLU A 23 15.58 6.92 3.78
CA GLU A 23 15.89 5.49 3.86
C GLU A 23 14.92 4.73 4.77
N GLU A 24 14.46 5.35 5.86
CA GLU A 24 13.45 4.79 6.76
C GLU A 24 12.12 4.55 6.01
N LYS A 25 11.61 5.56 5.28
CA LYS A 25 10.36 5.43 4.51
C LYS A 25 10.50 4.46 3.34
N LEU A 26 11.67 4.40 2.69
CA LEU A 26 11.97 3.42 1.65
C LEU A 26 11.93 1.99 2.18
N LYS A 27 12.52 1.73 3.35
CA LYS A 27 12.49 0.41 3.98
C LYS A 27 11.07 -0.01 4.33
N ILE A 28 10.28 0.89 4.93
CA ILE A 28 8.86 0.66 5.24
C ILE A 28 8.07 0.38 3.97
N CYS A 29 8.21 1.23 2.95
CA CYS A 29 7.50 1.11 1.69
C CYS A 29 7.79 -0.24 1.02
N ARG A 30 9.07 -0.65 0.97
CA ARG A 30 9.50 -1.93 0.39
C ARG A 30 8.86 -3.12 1.10
N GLU A 31 8.91 -3.15 2.43
CA GLU A 31 8.37 -4.27 3.21
C GLU A 31 6.83 -4.32 3.18
N ALA A 32 6.17 -3.16 3.25
CA ALA A 32 4.72 -3.08 3.13
C ALA A 32 4.22 -3.53 1.75
N ASN A 33 4.92 -3.13 0.67
CA ASN A 33 4.58 -3.58 -0.69
C ASN A 33 4.74 -5.09 -0.86
N ALA A 34 5.80 -5.69 -0.28
CA ALA A 34 5.98 -7.14 -0.31
C ALA A 34 4.81 -7.87 0.40
N ILE A 35 4.35 -7.35 1.54
CA ILE A 35 3.19 -7.92 2.26
C ILE A 35 1.91 -7.84 1.42
N VAL A 36 1.64 -6.69 0.79
CA VAL A 36 0.46 -6.53 -0.09
C VAL A 36 0.50 -7.53 -1.24
N GLU A 37 1.62 -7.61 -1.94
CA GLU A 37 1.80 -8.53 -3.07
C GLU A 37 1.61 -9.99 -2.64
N GLU A 38 2.22 -10.41 -1.53
CA GLU A 38 2.07 -11.77 -1.01
C GLU A 38 0.61 -12.11 -0.67
N GLU A 39 -0.12 -11.21 0.01
CA GLU A 39 -1.51 -11.47 0.38
C GLU A 39 -2.44 -11.49 -0.85
N PHE A 40 -2.19 -10.65 -1.85
CA PHE A 40 -2.93 -10.67 -3.11
C PHE A 40 -2.65 -11.93 -3.93
N LYS A 41 -1.40 -12.41 -3.95
CA LYS A 41 -1.05 -13.69 -4.59
C LYS A 41 -1.72 -14.87 -3.89
N LYS A 42 -1.67 -14.94 -2.56
CA LYS A 42 -2.34 -15.99 -1.77
C LYS A 42 -3.85 -16.01 -1.99
N ALA A 43 -4.46 -14.84 -2.16
CA ALA A 43 -5.89 -14.71 -2.44
C ALA A 43 -6.27 -14.99 -3.91
N GLY A 44 -5.30 -15.23 -4.80
CA GLY A 44 -5.56 -15.37 -6.24
C GLY A 44 -6.13 -14.11 -6.88
N LEU A 45 -5.82 -12.94 -6.32
CA LEU A 45 -6.28 -11.63 -6.79
C LEU A 45 -5.20 -10.82 -7.51
N TYR A 46 -3.92 -11.22 -7.40
CA TYR A 46 -2.81 -10.45 -7.96
C TYR A 46 -3.01 -10.17 -9.47
N ASP A 47 -3.36 -11.20 -10.25
CA ASP A 47 -3.59 -11.05 -11.70
C ASP A 47 -4.99 -10.53 -12.06
N LYS A 48 -5.85 -10.25 -11.06
CA LYS A 48 -7.23 -9.77 -11.27
C LYS A 48 -7.38 -8.27 -11.10
N VAL A 49 -6.37 -7.60 -10.55
CA VAL A 49 -6.35 -6.15 -10.35
C VAL A 49 -5.25 -5.54 -11.19
N TRP A 50 -5.41 -4.27 -11.56
CA TRP A 50 -4.43 -3.55 -12.37
C TRP A 50 -3.14 -3.31 -11.58
N GLN A 51 -3.29 -2.78 -10.37
CA GLN A 51 -2.19 -2.56 -9.43
C GLN A 51 -2.67 -2.76 -7.99
N ALA A 52 -1.83 -3.35 -7.15
CA ALA A 52 -1.99 -3.44 -5.70
C ALA A 52 -0.67 -3.09 -5.00
N PHE A 53 -0.67 -2.04 -4.18
CA PHE A 53 0.56 -1.54 -3.56
C PHE A 53 0.31 -0.79 -2.25
N ALA A 54 1.41 -0.49 -1.54
CA ALA A 54 1.42 0.32 -0.33
C ALA A 54 2.13 1.66 -0.56
N VAL A 55 1.63 2.70 0.09
CA VAL A 55 2.15 4.07 0.12
C VAL A 55 2.50 4.45 1.55
N VAL A 56 3.60 5.17 1.77
CA VAL A 56 4.00 5.66 3.10
C VAL A 56 3.77 7.16 3.18
N CYS A 57 2.96 7.60 4.13
CA CYS A 57 2.67 9.02 4.36
C CYS A 57 3.80 9.72 5.11
N ASP A 58 3.83 11.04 5.02
CA ASP A 58 4.69 11.87 5.89
C ASP A 58 4.07 12.07 7.28
N ASP A 59 2.74 12.18 7.32
CA ASP A 59 1.97 12.24 8.55
C ASP A 59 2.12 10.99 9.42
N ARG A 60 1.88 11.20 10.71
CA ARG A 60 2.03 10.19 11.75
C ARG A 60 0.71 9.96 12.47
N TRP A 61 0.56 8.77 13.06
CA TRP A 61 -0.59 8.42 13.88
C TRP A 61 -0.15 7.80 15.20
N VAL A 62 -0.88 8.11 16.28
CA VAL A 62 -0.60 7.54 17.61
C VAL A 62 -1.13 6.12 17.67
N GLY A 63 -0.25 5.16 17.87
CA GLY A 63 -0.57 3.78 18.19
C GLY A 63 -0.25 3.43 19.65
N VAL A 64 -0.54 2.19 20.01
CA VAL A 64 -0.17 1.61 21.31
C VAL A 64 0.71 0.39 21.04
N MET A 65 1.90 0.36 21.63
CA MET A 65 2.82 -0.78 21.57
C MET A 65 3.20 -1.17 23.00
N GLY A 66 2.79 -2.37 23.43
CA GLY A 66 2.81 -2.71 24.86
C GLY A 66 1.85 -1.78 25.63
N ASP A 67 2.36 -1.14 26.68
CA ASP A 67 1.61 -0.18 27.50
C ASP A 67 1.93 1.29 27.17
N GLU A 68 2.73 1.54 26.13
CA GLU A 68 3.17 2.88 25.75
C GLU A 68 2.51 3.39 24.47
N ARG A 69 2.27 4.70 24.43
CA ARG A 69 1.82 5.40 23.21
C ARG A 69 3.03 5.70 22.33
N VAL A 70 2.96 5.29 21.07
CA VAL A 70 4.03 5.47 20.10
C VAL A 70 3.50 6.22 18.89
N LEU A 71 4.25 7.21 18.43
CA LEU A 71 3.98 7.89 17.17
C LEU A 71 4.66 7.14 16.03
N GLY A 72 3.89 6.71 15.03
CA GLY A 72 4.40 5.95 13.88
C GLY A 72 3.82 6.43 12.55
N TYR A 73 4.36 5.91 11.46
CA TYR A 73 3.90 6.22 10.11
C TYR A 73 2.52 5.64 9.82
N ILE A 74 1.82 6.32 8.91
CA ILE A 74 0.61 5.82 8.26
C ILE A 74 1.01 5.16 6.94
N VAL A 75 0.50 3.94 6.72
CA VAL A 75 0.61 3.25 5.44
C VAL A 75 -0.75 3.19 4.77
N ILE A 76 -0.86 3.65 3.53
CA ILE A 76 -2.08 3.56 2.73
C ILE A 76 -1.95 2.40 1.75
N ILE A 77 -2.94 1.52 1.73
CA ILE A 77 -3.06 0.46 0.74
C ILE A 77 -3.90 0.97 -0.44
N ARG A 78 -3.36 0.84 -1.64
CA ARG A 78 -3.98 1.27 -2.89
C ARG A 78 -4.13 0.07 -3.81
N VAL A 79 -5.37 -0.24 -4.18
CA VAL A 79 -5.69 -1.31 -5.12
C VAL A 79 -6.70 -0.78 -6.12
N VAL A 80 -6.39 -0.92 -7.40
CA VAL A 80 -7.21 -0.39 -8.49
C VAL A 80 -7.44 -1.41 -9.57
N GLU A 81 -8.60 -1.31 -10.22
CA GLU A 81 -8.97 -2.02 -11.43
C GLU A 81 -9.00 -1.02 -12.59
N SER A 82 -8.44 -1.41 -13.74
CA SER A 82 -8.35 -0.58 -14.92
C SER A 82 -8.15 -1.43 -16.17
N VAL A 83 -8.57 -0.92 -17.32
CA VAL A 83 -8.33 -1.54 -18.63
C VAL A 83 -7.07 -0.97 -19.29
N ASP A 84 -6.85 0.34 -19.18
CA ASP A 84 -5.82 1.09 -19.92
C ASP A 84 -5.03 2.10 -19.06
N GLY A 85 -5.35 2.20 -17.77
CA GLY A 85 -4.76 3.15 -16.84
C GLY A 85 -5.26 4.59 -16.98
N MET A 86 -6.13 4.92 -17.96
CA MET A 86 -6.69 6.27 -18.11
C MET A 86 -7.75 6.55 -17.04
N THR A 87 -8.64 5.59 -16.80
CA THR A 87 -9.58 5.57 -15.66
C THR A 87 -9.33 4.34 -14.79
N ALA A 88 -9.61 4.45 -13.50
CA ALA A 88 -9.43 3.34 -12.57
C ALA A 88 -10.45 3.40 -11.44
N ASP A 89 -11.11 2.29 -11.16
CA ASP A 89 -11.91 2.14 -9.97
C ASP A 89 -11.09 1.55 -8.83
N TRP A 90 -11.37 1.99 -7.61
CA TRP A 90 -10.78 1.37 -6.44
C TRP A 90 -11.41 -0.03 -6.25
N HIS A 91 -10.58 -1.02 -5.95
CA HIS A 91 -11.04 -2.40 -5.79
C HIS A 91 -11.84 -2.56 -4.49
N LYS A 92 -13.02 -3.16 -4.52
CA LYS A 92 -13.80 -3.47 -3.31
C LYS A 92 -13.22 -4.70 -2.61
N ILE A 93 -12.13 -4.49 -1.88
CA ILE A 93 -11.37 -5.55 -1.23
C ILE A 93 -12.20 -6.29 -0.17
N ASP A 94 -12.05 -7.60 -0.11
CA ASP A 94 -12.57 -8.39 1.01
C ASP A 94 -11.92 -7.95 2.33
N HIS A 95 -12.75 -7.69 3.33
CA HIS A 95 -12.28 -7.13 4.60
C HIS A 95 -11.30 -8.06 5.34
N ASN A 96 -11.39 -9.39 5.16
CA ASN A 96 -10.45 -10.32 5.78
C ASN A 96 -9.06 -10.21 5.12
N ILE A 97 -8.98 -9.91 3.82
CA ILE A 97 -7.71 -9.66 3.14
C ILE A 97 -7.09 -8.36 3.68
N LEU A 98 -7.88 -7.29 3.77
CA LEU A 98 -7.43 -6.01 4.30
C LEU A 98 -6.96 -6.14 5.76
N GLU A 99 -7.71 -6.87 6.59
CA GLU A 99 -7.36 -7.16 7.97
C GLU A 99 -6.02 -7.89 8.06
N ARG A 100 -5.80 -8.95 7.25
CA ARG A 100 -4.51 -9.67 7.24
C ARG A 100 -3.36 -8.77 6.82
N ILE A 101 -3.53 -7.95 5.78
CA ILE A 101 -2.50 -6.99 5.33
C ILE A 101 -2.17 -6.02 6.48
N SER A 102 -3.19 -5.39 7.07
CA SER A 102 -3.03 -4.44 8.17
C SER A 102 -2.31 -5.06 9.38
N ASN A 103 -2.74 -6.26 9.77
CA ASN A 103 -2.16 -7.03 10.86
C ASN A 103 -0.70 -7.42 10.62
N ARG A 104 -0.34 -7.78 9.38
CA ARG A 104 1.03 -8.14 9.01
C ARG A 104 1.94 -6.91 8.96
N ILE A 105 1.47 -5.81 8.40
CA ILE A 105 2.24 -4.56 8.31
C ILE A 105 2.58 -4.03 9.70
N THR A 106 1.58 -3.86 10.56
CA THR A 106 1.76 -3.30 11.91
C THR A 106 2.60 -4.19 12.83
N ARG A 107 2.54 -5.52 12.66
CA ARG A 107 3.38 -6.46 13.44
C ARG A 107 4.82 -6.58 12.94
N ARG A 108 5.05 -6.54 11.62
CA ARG A 108 6.38 -6.75 11.04
C ARG A 108 7.20 -5.47 10.94
N ILE A 109 6.53 -4.30 10.88
CA ILE A 109 7.17 -3.01 10.67
C ILE A 109 6.90 -2.12 11.90
N PRO A 110 7.79 -2.12 12.93
CA PRO A 110 7.56 -1.42 14.20
C PRO A 110 7.36 0.10 14.09
N LYS A 111 7.74 0.70 12.96
CA LYS A 111 7.59 2.13 12.70
C LYS A 111 6.22 2.50 12.12
N VAL A 112 5.35 1.53 11.85
CA VAL A 112 4.00 1.75 11.31
C VAL A 112 2.95 1.51 12.40
N THR A 113 2.11 2.50 12.64
CA THR A 113 1.07 2.46 13.69
C THR A 113 -0.35 2.50 13.13
N MET A 114 -0.51 2.84 11.84
CA MET A 114 -1.81 2.94 11.20
C MET A 114 -1.73 2.43 9.76
N VAL A 115 -2.74 1.67 9.36
CA VAL A 115 -2.95 1.23 7.98
C VAL A 115 -4.33 1.68 7.52
N ALA A 116 -4.40 2.34 6.37
CA ALA A 116 -5.64 2.81 5.76
C ALA A 116 -5.80 2.24 4.33
N TYR A 117 -7.00 2.33 3.78
CA TYR A 117 -7.32 1.88 2.43
C TYR A 117 -7.85 3.03 1.57
N ALA A 118 -7.28 3.23 0.39
CA ALA A 118 -7.65 4.32 -0.51
C ALA A 118 -8.84 3.96 -1.41
N ALA A 119 -10.04 4.41 -1.04
CA ALA A 119 -11.31 4.11 -1.69
C ALA A 119 -11.81 5.20 -2.68
N THR A 120 -10.89 5.88 -3.38
CA THR A 120 -11.21 6.97 -4.34
C THR A 120 -10.85 6.56 -5.77
N SER A 121 -11.76 6.66 -6.74
CA SER A 121 -11.47 6.34 -8.16
C SER A 121 -10.57 7.40 -8.83
N LYS A 122 -10.01 7.05 -9.99
CA LYS A 122 -9.39 7.95 -10.96
C LYS A 122 -10.37 8.14 -12.13
N PRO A 123 -10.89 9.36 -12.36
CA PRO A 123 -10.85 10.56 -11.51
C PRO A 123 -11.72 10.44 -10.23
N PRO A 124 -11.60 11.34 -9.22
CA PRO A 124 -10.81 12.58 -9.17
C PRO A 124 -9.36 12.41 -8.73
N SER A 125 -8.98 11.24 -8.22
CA SER A 125 -7.61 10.97 -7.78
C SER A 125 -6.75 10.42 -8.93
N THR A 126 -5.50 10.10 -8.62
CA THR A 126 -4.56 9.37 -9.49
C THR A 126 -4.40 7.92 -8.97
N ILE A 127 -3.61 7.10 -9.69
CA ILE A 127 -3.27 5.76 -9.20
C ILE A 127 -2.18 5.87 -8.12
N GLU A 128 -1.01 6.40 -8.50
CA GLU A 128 0.10 6.72 -7.60
C GLU A 128 -0.14 8.09 -6.93
N PRO A 129 0.37 8.34 -5.72
CA PRO A 129 0.14 9.58 -4.97
C PRO A 129 0.97 10.78 -5.45
N CYS A 130 2.04 10.58 -6.23
CA CYS A 130 2.89 11.62 -6.81
C CYS A 130 3.46 11.25 -8.18
#